data_AF-A0AA95S7Y1-F1
#
_entry.id   AF-A0AA95S7Y1-F1
#
_cell.length_a   1.000
_cell.length_b   1.000
_cell.length_c   1.000
_cell.angle_alpha   90.00
_cell.angle_beta   90.00
_cell.angle_gamma   90.00
#
_symmetry.space_group_name_H-M   'P 1'
#
loop_
_entity.id
_entity.type
_entity.pdbx_description
1 polymer ?
#
loop_
_entity_poly.entity_id
_entity_poly.type
_entity_poly.pdbx_seq_one_letter_code
_entity_poly.pdbx_strand_id
1 'polypeptide(L)'
;MERQKNRFLEELAKGLGNHQDKEDILLEYESHIDEILIESFDCSTEDEMMKRIVSRLGSPKEIAELWKEELSVTPSNMKWLFILLNILFFGGGSLLTLAHNLFQWEWLAAIWGYLTAIPTLIAFLYMFFWALLGYEIGKGFGHKGRTLLKNTFLLSLIPNLILMFLTVFHIIPHSWFAPLLTKTFIIACIIFTIFLYPVSWIGYRWGRKGSI
;
A
#
# COMPACT_ATOMS: atom_id res chain seq x y z
N MET A 1 -8.56 34.17 19.91
CA MET A 1 -8.65 33.44 18.63
C MET A 1 -7.92 32.10 18.71
N GLU A 2 -6.63 32.06 19.03
CA GLU A 2 -5.87 30.79 19.23
C GLU A 2 -6.48 29.84 20.28
N ARG A 3 -7.13 30.36 21.32
CA ARG A 3 -7.79 29.55 22.36
C ARG A 3 -8.90 28.64 21.80
N GLN A 4 -9.64 29.08 20.79
CA GLN A 4 -10.74 28.31 20.20
C GLN A 4 -10.22 27.23 19.25
N LYS A 5 -9.18 27.55 18.48
CA LYS A 5 -8.40 26.59 17.70
C LYS A 5 -7.87 25.45 18.58
N ASN A 6 -7.16 25.79 19.67
CA ASN A 6 -6.58 24.79 20.57
C ASN A 6 -7.66 23.91 21.22
N ARG A 7 -8.79 24.49 21.63
CA ARG A 7 -9.91 23.73 22.18
C ARG A 7 -10.51 22.76 21.17
N PHE A 8 -10.73 23.19 19.93
CA PHE A 8 -11.25 22.33 18.86
C PHE A 8 -10.30 21.14 18.59
N LEU A 9 -9.00 21.42 18.46
CA LEU A 9 -7.98 20.41 18.21
C LEU A 9 -7.82 19.44 19.38
N GLU A 10 -7.92 19.91 20.63
CA GLU A 10 -7.91 19.03 21.80
C GLU A 10 -9.13 18.09 21.86
N GLU A 11 -10.32 18.60 21.55
CA GLU A 11 -11.54 17.78 21.50
C GLU A 11 -11.46 16.74 20.38
N LEU A 12 -10.96 17.13 19.21
CA LEU A 12 -10.70 16.23 18.08
C LEU A 12 -9.64 15.18 18.44
N ALA A 13 -8.53 15.58 19.07
CA ALA A 13 -7.46 14.70 19.50
C ALA A 13 -7.94 13.65 20.52
N LYS A 14 -8.88 14.01 21.39
CA LYS A 14 -9.55 13.08 22.32
C LYS A 14 -10.46 12.11 21.56
N GLY A 15 -11.24 12.60 20.59
CA GLY A 15 -12.12 11.78 19.76
C GLY A 15 -11.37 10.72 18.93
N LEU A 16 -10.21 11.10 18.39
CA LEU A 16 -9.33 10.24 17.58
C LEU A 16 -8.57 9.19 18.40
N GLY A 17 -8.37 9.39 19.71
CA GLY A 17 -7.67 8.42 20.57
C GLY A 17 -6.22 8.16 20.12
N ASN A 18 -5.89 6.89 19.87
CA ASN A 18 -4.57 6.43 19.38
C ASN A 18 -4.56 6.21 17.85
N HIS A 19 -5.24 7.06 17.10
CA HIS A 19 -5.25 7.00 15.64
C HIS A 19 -3.83 7.08 15.07
N GLN A 20 -3.47 6.18 14.15
CA GLN A 20 -2.11 6.13 13.57
C GLN A 20 -1.72 7.43 12.85
N ASP A 21 -2.71 8.11 12.26
CA ASP A 21 -2.55 9.37 11.52
C ASP A 21 -2.99 10.59 12.35
N LYS A 22 -3.14 10.46 13.67
CA LYS A 22 -3.65 11.51 14.56
C LYS A 22 -2.97 12.86 14.34
N GLU A 23 -1.63 12.87 14.30
CA GLU A 23 -0.86 14.10 14.17
C GLU A 23 -1.12 14.81 12.82
N ASP A 24 -1.31 14.05 11.74
CA ASP A 24 -1.59 14.63 10.43
C ASP A 24 -3.00 15.18 10.34
N ILE A 25 -3.98 14.43 10.86
CA ILE A 25 -5.37 14.90 10.90
C ILE A 25 -5.42 16.20 11.70
N LEU A 26 -4.72 16.27 12.83
CA LEU A 26 -4.66 17.50 13.62
C LEU A 26 -4.02 18.65 12.85
N LEU A 27 -2.92 18.42 12.13
CA LEU A 27 -2.24 19.45 11.31
C LEU A 27 -3.09 19.93 10.12
N GLU A 28 -3.84 19.04 9.48
CA GLU A 28 -4.74 19.39 8.38
C GLU A 28 -5.88 20.30 8.87
N TYR A 29 -6.55 19.89 9.95
CA TYR A 29 -7.58 20.71 10.57
C TYR A 29 -7.03 21.99 11.18
N GLU A 30 -5.77 21.97 11.65
CA GLU A 30 -5.07 23.18 12.09
C GLU A 30 -4.99 24.22 10.97
N SER A 31 -4.53 23.81 9.78
CA SER A 31 -4.43 24.68 8.60
C SER A 31 -5.79 25.24 8.18
N HIS A 32 -6.83 24.41 8.18
CA HIS A 32 -8.17 24.85 7.81
C HIS A 32 -8.79 25.81 8.83
N ILE A 33 -8.54 25.59 10.13
CA ILE A 33 -8.97 26.53 11.16
C ILE A 33 -8.23 27.86 11.01
N ASP A 34 -6.94 27.85 10.71
CA ASP A 34 -6.17 29.07 10.48
C ASP A 34 -6.72 29.87 9.29
N GLU A 35 -7.08 29.21 8.19
CA GLU A 35 -7.76 29.85 7.06
C GLU A 35 -9.10 30.48 7.48
N ILE A 36 -9.92 29.75 8.25
CA ILE A 36 -11.19 30.27 8.77
C ILE A 36 -10.97 31.47 9.69
N LEU A 37 -9.93 31.46 10.53
CA LEU A 37 -9.60 32.57 11.41
C LEU A 37 -9.21 33.82 10.63
N ILE A 38 -8.46 33.66 9.54
CA ILE A 38 -8.07 34.78 8.65
C ILE A 38 -9.31 35.36 7.94
N GLU A 39 -10.27 34.53 7.56
CA GLU A 39 -11.50 35.01 6.89
C GLU A 39 -12.52 35.63 7.88
N SER A 40 -12.41 35.34 9.17
CA SER A 40 -13.42 35.69 10.19
C SER A 40 -13.03 36.91 11.04
N PHE A 41 -12.44 37.95 10.43
CA PHE A 41 -12.11 39.21 11.10
C PHE A 41 -13.35 39.97 11.63
N ASP A 42 -14.54 39.62 11.16
CA ASP A 42 -15.84 40.19 11.54
C ASP A 42 -16.42 39.59 12.83
N CYS A 43 -15.93 38.44 13.28
CA CYS A 43 -16.39 37.81 14.52
C CYS A 43 -15.94 38.61 15.75
N SER A 44 -16.92 39.09 16.52
CA SER A 44 -16.67 39.95 17.69
C SER A 44 -16.57 39.14 18.99
N THR A 45 -17.04 37.88 18.98
CA THR A 45 -17.08 37.02 20.17
C THR A 45 -16.47 35.64 19.92
N GLU A 46 -15.97 35.02 20.99
CA GLU A 46 -15.37 33.68 20.93
C GLU A 46 -16.40 32.59 20.57
N ASP A 47 -17.66 32.75 20.97
CA ASP A 47 -18.73 31.80 20.67
C ASP A 47 -19.16 31.84 19.19
N GLU A 48 -19.16 33.02 18.56
CA GLU A 48 -19.41 33.15 17.12
C GLU A 48 -18.31 32.49 16.31
N MET A 49 -17.06 32.66 16.73
CA MET A 49 -15.91 32.01 16.10
C MET A 49 -16.02 30.49 16.18
N MET A 50 -16.30 29.93 17.36
CA MET A 50 -16.47 28.49 17.54
C MET A 50 -17.66 27.95 16.71
N LYS A 51 -18.78 28.67 16.67
CA LYS A 51 -19.93 28.30 15.82
C LYS A 51 -19.56 28.31 14.33
N ARG A 52 -18.71 29.23 13.89
CA ARG A 52 -18.28 29.33 12.49
C ARG A 52 -17.30 28.24 12.08
N ILE A 53 -16.40 27.85 12.98
CA ILE A 53 -15.52 26.69 12.80
C ILE A 53 -16.39 25.43 12.67
N VAL A 54 -17.31 25.21 13.61
CA VAL A 54 -18.20 24.03 13.62
C VAL A 54 -19.15 24.01 12.41
N SER A 55 -19.67 25.16 11.97
CA SER A 55 -20.58 25.19 10.81
C SER A 55 -19.89 24.89 9.48
N ARG A 56 -18.59 25.15 9.36
CA ARG A 56 -17.82 24.87 8.15
C ARG A 56 -17.16 23.50 8.14
N LEU A 57 -16.59 23.08 9.28
CA LEU A 57 -15.81 21.84 9.38
C LEU A 57 -16.60 20.67 9.97
N GLY A 58 -17.73 20.95 10.62
CA GLY A 58 -18.42 19.98 11.47
C GLY A 58 -17.90 20.02 12.92
N SER A 59 -18.59 19.31 13.82
CA SER A 59 -18.15 19.22 15.21
C SER A 59 -16.96 18.26 15.36
N PRO A 60 -16.07 18.48 16.36
CA PRO A 60 -14.96 17.56 16.61
C PRO A 60 -15.39 16.09 16.81
N LYS A 61 -16.61 15.87 17.32
CA LYS A 61 -17.19 14.53 17.51
C LYS A 61 -17.58 13.90 16.19
N GLU A 62 -18.29 14.62 15.32
CA GLU A 62 -18.68 14.14 13.99
C GLU A 62 -17.44 13.82 13.15
N ILE A 63 -16.42 14.69 13.17
CA ILE A 63 -15.16 14.45 12.48
C ILE A 63 -14.49 13.18 13.02
N ALA A 64 -14.42 13.02 14.34
CA ALA A 64 -13.83 11.83 14.95
C ALA A 64 -14.60 10.54 14.63
N GLU A 65 -15.92 10.60 14.51
CA GLU A 65 -16.76 9.47 14.08
C GLU A 65 -16.53 9.13 12.61
N LEU A 66 -16.43 10.13 11.75
CA LEU A 66 -16.16 9.97 10.31
C LEU A 66 -14.80 9.28 10.08
N TRP A 67 -13.76 9.71 10.80
CA TRP A 67 -12.45 9.05 10.76
C TRP A 67 -12.46 7.64 11.38
N LYS A 68 -13.31 7.37 12.37
CA LYS A 68 -13.50 6.01 12.91
C LYS A 68 -14.23 5.08 11.93
N GLU A 69 -15.16 5.60 11.15
CA GLU A 69 -15.85 4.83 10.12
C GLU A 69 -14.91 4.52 8.95
N GLU A 70 -14.10 5.48 8.53
CA GLU A 70 -13.09 5.31 7.48
C GLU A 70 -12.01 4.27 7.85
N LEU A 71 -11.65 4.19 9.14
CA LEU A 71 -10.79 3.13 9.71
C LEU A 71 -11.36 1.72 9.57
N SER A 72 -12.69 1.57 9.57
CA SER A 72 -13.33 0.25 9.42
C SER A 72 -13.16 -0.30 8.00
N VAL A 73 -12.86 0.57 7.03
CA VAL A 73 -12.81 0.23 5.60
C VAL A 73 -11.38 0.23 5.05
N THR A 74 -10.42 0.95 5.64
CA THR A 74 -9.01 1.02 5.18
C THR A 74 -8.11 1.48 6.33
N PRO A 75 -6.85 1.01 6.60
CA PRO A 75 -5.85 0.39 5.70
C PRO A 75 -5.11 -0.88 6.23
N SER A 76 -5.38 -1.31 7.47
CA SER A 76 -4.64 -2.43 8.13
C SER A 76 -4.83 -3.76 7.40
N ASN A 77 -6.06 -4.02 6.94
CA ASN A 77 -6.40 -5.27 6.25
C ASN A 77 -5.70 -5.40 4.89
N MET A 78 -5.53 -4.29 4.16
CA MET A 78 -4.84 -4.29 2.85
C MET A 78 -3.34 -4.56 2.97
N LYS A 79 -2.68 -4.04 4.02
CA LYS A 79 -1.27 -4.34 4.31
C LYS A 79 -1.06 -5.83 4.60
N TRP A 80 -1.96 -6.43 5.37
CA TRP A 80 -1.93 -7.87 5.65
C TRP A 80 -2.27 -8.73 4.43
N LEU A 81 -3.25 -8.32 3.63
CA LEU A 81 -3.57 -8.98 2.36
C LEU A 81 -2.36 -9.01 1.43
N PHE A 82 -1.60 -7.92 1.37
CA PHE A 82 -0.38 -7.85 0.57
C PHE A 82 0.73 -8.79 1.06
N ILE A 83 0.99 -8.78 2.37
CA ILE A 83 1.99 -9.66 2.98
C ILE A 83 1.58 -11.12 2.74
N LEU A 84 0.30 -11.44 2.95
CA LEU A 84 -0.27 -12.77 2.73
C LEU A 84 -0.11 -13.21 1.27
N LEU A 85 -0.43 -12.36 0.30
CA LEU A 85 -0.30 -12.67 -1.13
C LEU A 85 1.15 -12.94 -1.53
N ASN A 86 2.11 -12.15 -1.05
CA ASN A 86 3.53 -12.41 -1.35
C ASN A 86 4.03 -13.69 -0.69
N ILE A 87 3.62 -13.96 0.56
CA ILE A 87 3.93 -15.24 1.22
C ILE A 87 3.31 -16.41 0.45
N LEU A 88 2.07 -16.26 -0.03
CA LEU A 88 1.37 -17.31 -0.77
C LEU A 88 1.99 -17.55 -2.15
N PHE A 89 2.36 -16.49 -2.88
CA PHE A 89 3.05 -16.63 -4.16
C PHE A 89 4.46 -17.21 -3.98
N PHE A 90 5.24 -16.68 -3.04
CA PHE A 90 6.62 -17.13 -2.82
C PHE A 90 6.68 -18.52 -2.19
N GLY A 91 5.93 -18.71 -1.09
CA GLY A 91 5.85 -19.99 -0.37
C GLY A 91 5.16 -21.06 -1.19
N GLY A 92 4.04 -20.74 -1.85
CA GLY A 92 3.34 -21.65 -2.73
C GLY A 92 4.19 -22.07 -3.94
N GLY A 93 4.86 -21.11 -4.60
CA GLY A 93 5.79 -21.41 -5.69
C GLY A 93 6.98 -22.27 -5.24
N SER A 94 7.54 -21.98 -4.06
CA SER A 94 8.64 -22.76 -3.48
C SER A 94 8.21 -24.19 -3.15
N LEU A 95 7.06 -24.34 -2.49
CA LEU A 95 6.50 -25.64 -2.13
C LEU A 95 6.15 -26.46 -3.37
N LEU A 96 5.55 -25.83 -4.39
CA LEU A 96 5.24 -26.46 -5.66
C LEU A 96 6.50 -26.95 -6.37
N THR A 97 7.56 -26.13 -6.40
CA THR A 97 8.86 -26.50 -6.98
C THR A 97 9.47 -27.69 -6.26
N LEU A 98 9.48 -27.67 -4.92
CA LEU A 98 9.99 -28.77 -4.10
C LEU A 98 9.17 -30.05 -4.32
N ALA A 99 7.84 -29.93 -4.29
CA ALA A 99 6.96 -31.07 -4.43
C ALA A 99 7.09 -31.73 -5.81
N HIS A 100 7.24 -30.93 -6.87
CA HIS A 100 7.45 -31.41 -8.24
C HIS A 100 8.75 -32.22 -8.37
N ASN A 101 9.84 -31.72 -7.77
CA ASN A 101 11.14 -32.37 -7.84
C ASN A 101 11.27 -33.60 -6.93
N LEU A 102 10.54 -33.66 -5.81
CA LEU A 102 10.68 -34.74 -4.82
C LEU A 102 9.67 -35.88 -4.98
N PHE A 103 8.43 -35.61 -5.42
CA PHE A 103 7.35 -36.59 -5.36
C PHE A 103 6.90 -37.16 -6.71
N GLN A 104 7.40 -36.65 -7.84
CA GLN A 104 7.11 -37.12 -9.22
C GLN A 104 5.62 -37.44 -9.50
N TRP A 105 4.69 -36.73 -8.87
CA TRP A 105 3.27 -36.98 -9.07
C TRP A 105 2.80 -36.47 -10.44
N GLU A 106 2.07 -37.29 -11.18
CA GLU A 106 1.62 -36.96 -12.55
C GLU A 106 0.72 -35.72 -12.60
N TRP A 107 -0.19 -35.56 -11.63
CA TRP A 107 -1.05 -34.37 -11.55
C TRP A 107 -0.24 -33.08 -11.29
N LEU A 108 0.85 -33.19 -10.53
CA LEU A 108 1.73 -32.07 -10.23
C LEU A 108 2.58 -31.70 -11.44
N ALA A 109 3.02 -32.69 -12.22
CA ALA A 109 3.70 -32.49 -13.50
C ALA A 109 2.78 -31.82 -14.54
N ALA A 110 1.50 -32.16 -14.58
CA ALA A 110 0.53 -31.49 -15.44
C ALA A 110 0.35 -30.01 -15.07
N ILE A 111 0.16 -29.70 -13.77
CA ILE A 111 0.08 -28.32 -13.27
C ILE A 111 1.36 -27.55 -13.60
N TRP A 112 2.53 -28.15 -13.39
CA TRP A 112 3.83 -27.57 -13.71
C TRP A 112 3.96 -27.27 -15.22
N GLY A 113 3.51 -28.19 -16.07
CA GLY A 113 3.47 -28.00 -17.52
C GLY A 113 2.63 -26.80 -17.95
N TYR A 114 1.44 -26.62 -17.36
CA TYR A 114 0.61 -25.44 -17.65
C TYR A 114 1.25 -24.14 -17.14
N LEU A 115 1.78 -24.13 -15.91
CA LEU A 115 2.43 -22.95 -15.34
C LEU A 115 3.64 -22.50 -16.18
N THR A 116 4.43 -23.47 -16.64
CA THR A 116 5.63 -23.24 -17.44
C THR A 116 5.34 -22.85 -18.89
N ALA A 117 4.10 -23.02 -19.36
CA ALA A 117 3.68 -22.60 -20.69
C ALA A 117 3.30 -21.11 -20.77
N ILE A 118 2.96 -20.45 -19.64
CA ILE A 118 2.46 -19.06 -19.61
C ILE A 118 3.29 -18.08 -18.73
N PRO A 119 4.62 -18.17 -18.69
CA PRO A 119 5.43 -17.37 -17.76
C PRO A 119 5.34 -15.86 -18.04
N THR A 120 5.17 -15.47 -19.30
CA THR A 120 4.97 -14.06 -19.70
C THR A 120 3.65 -13.49 -19.16
N LEU A 121 2.56 -14.28 -19.21
CA LEU A 121 1.26 -13.86 -18.68
C LEU A 121 1.33 -13.67 -17.17
N ILE A 122 1.99 -14.58 -16.46
CA ILE A 122 2.23 -14.49 -15.01
C ILE A 122 2.98 -13.19 -14.67
N ALA A 123 4.04 -12.86 -15.43
CA ALA A 123 4.79 -11.62 -15.22
C ALA A 123 3.93 -10.36 -15.44
N PHE A 124 3.09 -10.34 -16.48
CA PHE A 124 2.17 -9.22 -16.74
C PHE A 124 1.11 -9.06 -15.64
N LEU A 125 0.50 -10.16 -15.20
CA LEU A 125 -0.45 -10.14 -14.08
C LEU A 125 0.21 -9.65 -12.79
N TYR A 126 1.45 -10.06 -12.54
CA TYR A 126 2.22 -9.59 -11.39
C TYR A 126 2.51 -8.09 -11.47
N MET A 127 2.89 -7.56 -12.64
CA MET A 127 3.06 -6.12 -12.84
C MET A 127 1.75 -5.35 -12.63
N PHE A 128 0.63 -5.88 -13.13
CA PHE A 128 -0.68 -5.26 -12.93
C PHE A 128 -1.08 -5.23 -11.46
N PHE A 129 -0.88 -6.34 -10.74
CA PHE A 129 -1.07 -6.41 -9.29
C PHE A 129 -0.27 -5.32 -8.57
N TRP A 130 1.01 -5.14 -8.92
CA TRP A 130 1.87 -4.11 -8.35
C TRP A 130 1.45 -2.68 -8.70
N ALA A 131 0.88 -2.46 -9.88
CA ALA A 131 0.30 -1.17 -10.27
C ALA A 131 -0.94 -0.85 -9.43
N LEU A 132 -1.86 -1.82 -9.31
CA LEU A 132 -3.10 -1.70 -8.55
C LEU A 132 -2.82 -1.50 -7.06
N LEU A 133 -1.81 -2.18 -6.53
CA LEU A 133 -1.34 -1.96 -5.18
C LEU A 133 -0.79 -0.54 -4.98
N GLY A 134 0.02 -0.07 -5.93
CA GLY A 134 0.47 1.31 -5.92
C GLY A 134 -0.72 2.26 -5.80
N TYR A 135 -1.73 2.06 -6.64
CA TYR A 135 -2.97 2.84 -6.65
C TYR A 135 -3.71 2.80 -5.31
N GLU A 136 -3.96 1.63 -4.74
CA GLU A 136 -4.64 1.51 -3.45
C GLU A 136 -3.86 2.19 -2.31
N ILE A 137 -2.53 2.09 -2.30
CA ILE A 137 -1.70 2.80 -1.31
C ILE A 137 -1.76 4.31 -1.53
N GLY A 138 -1.78 4.76 -2.78
CA GLY A 138 -1.92 6.18 -3.11
C GLY A 138 -3.25 6.76 -2.68
N LYS A 139 -4.33 6.00 -2.89
CA LYS A 139 -5.69 6.35 -2.49
C LYS A 139 -5.86 6.34 -0.97
N GLY A 140 -5.39 5.29 -0.28
CA GLY A 140 -5.64 5.10 1.15
C GLY A 140 -4.68 5.80 2.10
N PHE A 141 -3.50 6.26 1.65
CA PHE A 141 -2.48 6.86 2.54
C PHE A 141 -1.92 8.21 2.06
N GLY A 142 -2.42 8.76 0.96
CA GLY A 142 -2.03 10.09 0.48
C GLY A 142 -0.52 10.32 0.48
N HIS A 143 -0.06 11.43 1.05
CA HIS A 143 1.36 11.83 1.09
C HIS A 143 2.24 10.89 1.94
N LYS A 144 1.71 10.32 3.03
CA LYS A 144 2.41 9.34 3.90
C LYS A 144 2.60 7.97 3.26
N GLY A 145 1.77 7.63 2.27
CA GLY A 145 1.82 6.36 1.54
C GLY A 145 3.13 6.10 0.79
N ARG A 146 3.96 7.12 0.53
CA ARG A 146 5.25 6.97 -0.17
C ARG A 146 6.26 6.11 0.59
N THR A 147 6.37 6.31 1.91
CA THR A 147 7.31 5.54 2.75
C THR A 147 6.80 4.10 2.93
N LEU A 148 5.48 3.95 3.10
CA LEU A 148 4.80 2.64 3.15
C LEU A 148 4.98 1.87 1.85
N LEU A 149 4.78 2.50 0.70
CA LEU A 149 5.02 1.91 -0.62
C LEU A 149 6.46 1.44 -0.73
N LYS A 150 7.44 2.29 -0.39
CA LYS A 150 8.87 1.95 -0.50
C LYS A 150 9.26 0.77 0.40
N ASN A 151 8.86 0.78 1.67
CA ASN A 151 9.22 -0.28 2.62
C ASN A 151 8.54 -1.60 2.29
N THR A 152 7.25 -1.54 1.95
CA THR A 152 6.45 -2.71 1.54
C THR A 152 6.98 -3.31 0.24
N PHE A 153 7.35 -2.46 -0.72
CA PHE A 153 7.97 -2.85 -1.99
C PHE A 153 9.33 -3.52 -1.80
N LEU A 154 10.21 -2.95 -0.98
CA LEU A 154 11.51 -3.55 -0.70
C LEU A 154 11.37 -4.90 0.03
N LEU A 155 10.52 -4.99 1.04
CA LEU A 155 10.36 -6.19 1.86
C LEU A 155 9.87 -7.40 1.05
N SER A 156 8.96 -7.20 0.10
CA SER A 156 8.46 -8.28 -0.76
C SER A 156 9.38 -8.64 -1.91
N LEU A 157 10.16 -7.67 -2.40
CA LEU A 157 10.93 -7.81 -3.63
C LEU A 157 12.35 -8.34 -3.36
N ILE A 158 12.91 -8.06 -2.17
CA ILE A 158 14.20 -8.59 -1.72
C ILE A 158 14.24 -10.14 -1.76
N PRO A 159 13.29 -10.89 -1.17
CA PRO A 159 13.29 -12.36 -1.25
C PRO A 159 13.25 -12.90 -2.69
N ASN A 160 12.45 -12.27 -3.56
CA ASN A 160 12.36 -12.65 -4.97
C ASN A 160 13.66 -12.37 -5.74
N LEU A 161 14.30 -11.21 -5.51
CA LEU A 161 15.60 -10.89 -6.11
C LEU A 161 16.69 -11.85 -5.63
N ILE A 162 16.72 -12.17 -4.33
CA ILE A 162 17.67 -13.12 -3.77
C ILE A 162 17.50 -14.48 -4.45
N LEU A 163 16.27 -14.99 -4.58
CA LEU A 163 16.01 -16.27 -5.25
C LEU A 163 16.45 -16.26 -6.72
N MET A 164 16.16 -15.18 -7.46
CA MET A 164 16.64 -15.01 -8.84
C MET A 164 18.16 -14.94 -8.92
N PHE A 165 18.83 -14.30 -7.96
CA PHE A 165 20.28 -14.27 -7.91
C PHE A 165 20.86 -15.66 -7.61
N LEU A 166 20.35 -16.35 -6.60
CA LEU A 166 20.79 -17.72 -6.24
C LEU A 166 20.63 -18.72 -7.40
N THR A 167 19.59 -18.57 -8.21
CA THR A 167 19.40 -19.38 -9.43
C THR A 167 20.39 -19.00 -10.53
N VAL A 168 20.67 -17.71 -10.78
CA VAL A 168 21.69 -17.28 -11.77
C VAL A 168 23.09 -17.75 -11.41
N PHE A 169 23.47 -17.69 -10.13
CA PHE A 169 24.77 -18.14 -9.63
C PHE A 169 24.88 -19.66 -9.50
N HIS A 170 23.89 -20.41 -9.98
CA HIS A 170 23.85 -21.88 -9.95
C HIS A 170 23.96 -22.48 -8.53
N ILE A 171 23.69 -21.69 -7.48
CA ILE A 171 23.59 -22.19 -6.10
C ILE A 171 22.37 -23.11 -5.98
N ILE A 172 21.30 -22.78 -6.72
CA ILE A 172 20.15 -23.67 -6.92
C ILE A 172 20.21 -24.24 -8.36
N PRO A 173 20.07 -25.56 -8.55
CA PRO A 173 20.16 -26.17 -9.87
C PRO A 173 19.11 -25.63 -10.84
N HIS A 174 19.53 -25.14 -12.01
CA HIS A 174 18.60 -24.66 -13.05
C HIS A 174 17.60 -25.73 -13.50
N SER A 175 17.96 -27.00 -13.41
CA SER A 175 17.10 -28.14 -13.76
C SER A 175 15.82 -28.18 -12.93
N TRP A 176 15.84 -27.69 -11.69
CA TRP A 176 14.66 -27.70 -10.81
C TRP A 176 13.56 -26.75 -11.28
N PHE A 177 13.94 -25.76 -12.07
CA PHE A 177 13.04 -24.74 -12.59
C PHE A 177 12.90 -24.79 -14.11
N ALA A 178 13.46 -25.81 -14.78
CA ALA A 178 13.25 -26.00 -16.20
C ALA A 178 11.80 -26.47 -16.46
N PRO A 179 11.13 -25.98 -17.52
CA PRO A 179 11.55 -24.99 -18.51
C PRO A 179 11.22 -23.53 -18.13
N LEU A 180 10.65 -23.29 -16.94
CA LEU A 180 10.20 -21.97 -16.46
C LEU A 180 11.32 -20.89 -16.51
N LEU A 181 12.51 -21.23 -16.00
CA LEU A 181 13.62 -20.29 -15.79
C LEU A 181 14.72 -20.46 -16.84
N THR A 182 14.38 -20.16 -18.11
CA THR A 182 15.41 -19.97 -19.14
C THR A 182 16.24 -18.72 -18.86
N LYS A 183 17.50 -18.68 -19.30
CA LYS A 183 18.37 -17.49 -19.13
C LYS A 183 17.72 -16.21 -19.65
N THR A 184 17.05 -16.29 -20.79
CA THR A 184 16.32 -15.17 -21.41
C THR A 184 15.17 -14.70 -20.51
N PHE A 185 14.42 -15.63 -19.93
CA PHE A 185 13.32 -15.30 -19.02
C PHE A 185 13.83 -14.67 -17.72
N ILE A 186 14.93 -15.15 -17.15
CA ILE A 186 15.54 -14.57 -15.96
C ILE A 186 15.94 -13.11 -16.20
N ILE A 187 16.61 -12.83 -17.33
CA ILE A 187 17.00 -11.46 -17.70
C ILE A 187 15.74 -10.58 -17.87
N ALA A 188 14.70 -11.07 -18.53
CA ALA A 188 13.43 -10.37 -18.67
C ALA A 188 12.77 -10.08 -17.31
N CYS A 189 12.79 -11.05 -16.38
CA CYS A 189 12.28 -10.89 -15.02
C CYS A 189 13.07 -9.84 -14.23
N ILE A 190 14.40 -9.78 -14.36
CA ILE A 190 15.22 -8.73 -13.73
C ILE A 190 14.82 -7.36 -14.27
N ILE A 191 14.68 -7.22 -15.59
CA ILE A 191 14.24 -5.97 -16.22
C ILE A 191 12.85 -5.57 -15.73
N PHE A 192 11.86 -6.48 -15.76
CA PHE A 192 10.52 -6.21 -15.25
C PHE A 192 10.55 -5.82 -13.76
N THR A 193 11.42 -6.45 -12.99
CA THR A 193 11.59 -6.15 -11.56
C THR A 193 12.11 -4.73 -11.32
N ILE A 194 13.00 -4.23 -12.18
CA ILE A 194 13.42 -2.82 -12.15
C ILE A 194 12.24 -1.90 -12.52
N PHE A 195 11.43 -2.28 -13.50
CA PHE A 195 10.23 -1.54 -13.92
C PHE A 195 9.05 -1.62 -12.94
N LEU A 196 9.02 -2.60 -12.03
CA LEU A 196 7.97 -2.72 -11.03
C LEU A 196 7.88 -1.48 -10.14
N TYR A 197 9.02 -0.91 -9.74
CA TYR A 197 9.03 0.29 -8.90
C TYR A 197 8.38 1.51 -9.57
N PRO A 198 8.77 1.92 -10.80
CA PRO A 198 8.11 3.02 -11.48
C PRO A 198 6.65 2.72 -11.80
N VAL A 199 6.27 1.47 -12.09
CA VAL A 199 4.87 1.07 -12.31
C VAL A 199 4.03 1.26 -11.05
N SER A 200 4.50 0.75 -9.90
CA SER A 200 3.84 0.96 -8.60
C SER A 200 3.80 2.45 -8.22
N TRP A 201 4.83 3.22 -8.57
CA TRP A 201 4.85 4.67 -8.36
C TRP A 201 3.82 5.42 -9.22
N ILE A 202 3.62 5.00 -10.47
CA ILE A 202 2.57 5.54 -11.34
C ILE A 202 1.19 5.24 -10.75
N GLY A 203 0.96 3.98 -10.33
CA GLY A 203 -0.25 3.59 -9.61
C GLY A 203 -0.50 4.50 -8.41
N TYR A 204 0.52 4.66 -7.54
CA TYR A 204 0.45 5.53 -6.35
C TYR A 204 0.09 6.98 -6.68
N ARG A 205 0.71 7.57 -7.69
CA ARG A 205 0.37 8.94 -8.11
C ARG A 205 -1.07 9.04 -8.62
N TRP A 206 -1.59 7.99 -9.27
CA TRP A 206 -2.96 7.96 -9.76
C TRP A 206 -3.96 7.81 -8.61
N GLY A 207 -3.73 6.88 -7.68
CA GLY A 207 -4.58 6.69 -6.51
C GLY A 207 -4.68 7.94 -5.65
N ARG A 208 -3.56 8.63 -5.44
CA ARG A 208 -3.52 9.89 -4.70
C ARG A 208 -4.38 11.00 -5.32
N LYS A 209 -4.52 11.03 -6.65
CA LYS A 209 -5.37 12.02 -7.34
C LYS A 209 -6.87 11.72 -7.22
N GLY A 210 -7.24 10.46 -7.00
CA GLY A 210 -8.64 10.05 -6.80
C GLY A 210 -9.11 10.14 -5.35
N SER A 211 -8.23 10.59 -4.44
CA SER A 211 -8.53 10.85 -3.03
C SER A 211 -8.79 12.34 -2.74
N ILE A 212 -8.71 13.20 -3.75
CA ILE A 212 -9.06 14.64 -3.70
C ILE A 212 -10.48 14.79 -4.24
#